data_AF-A0A1B6NT12-F1
#
_entry.id   AF-A0A1B6NT12-F1
#
_cell.length_a   1.000
_cell.length_b   1.000
_cell.length_c   1.000
_cell.angle_alpha   90.00
_cell.angle_beta   90.00
_cell.angle_gamma   90.00
#
_symmetry.space_group_name_H-M   'P 1'
#
loop_
_entity.id
_entity.type
_entity.pdbx_description
1 polymer ?
#
loop_
_entity_poly.entity_id
_entity_poly.type
_entity_poly.pdbx_seq_one_letter_code
_entity_poly.pdbx_strand_id
1 'polypeptide(L)'
;HGSDGTLVFDQENMNELWAHQAGQPGFVRHLTGPDQPDFAAFCPGAGHNFGFNEQKVIECRDLMRAIDCQGPATPDFAQGLEIERVIHAMAVSDGRAVTMKEFQG
;
A
#
# COMPACT_ATOMS: atom_id res chain seq x y z
N HIS A 1 9.24 6.53 8.68
CA HIS A 1 10.60 7.07 8.88
C HIS A 1 11.58 5.91 9.03
N GLY A 2 12.76 5.99 8.41
CA GLY A 2 13.84 5.02 8.54
C GLY A 2 15.19 5.71 8.78
N SER A 3 16.26 4.92 8.96
CA SER A 3 17.63 5.44 9.19
C SER A 3 18.15 6.30 8.04
N ASP A 4 17.79 5.95 6.81
CA ASP A 4 18.35 6.55 5.59
C ASP A 4 17.39 7.52 4.89
N GLY A 5 16.21 7.76 5.48
CA GLY A 5 15.22 8.63 4.84
C GLY A 5 13.79 8.45 5.35
N THR A 6 12.87 9.13 4.66
CA THR A 6 11.44 9.13 4.98
C THR A 6 10.61 9.12 3.69
N LEU A 7 9.54 8.32 3.68
CA LEU A 7 8.46 8.39 2.69
C LEU A 7 7.20 8.97 3.35
N VAL A 8 6.48 9.81 2.61
CA VAL A 8 5.18 10.37 2.99
C VAL A 8 4.20 10.21 1.83
N PHE A 9 2.98 9.82 2.15
CA PHE A 9 1.89 9.59 1.20
C PHE A 9 0.57 10.04 1.81
N ASP A 10 -0.32 10.56 0.96
CA ASP A 10 -1.67 10.98 1.30
C ASP A 10 -2.61 10.50 0.19
N GLN A 11 -3.65 9.74 0.56
CA GLN A 11 -4.59 9.15 -0.41
C GLN A 11 -5.48 10.21 -1.07
N GLU A 12 -5.72 11.36 -0.44
CA GLU A 12 -6.42 12.48 -1.09
C GLU A 12 -5.59 13.07 -2.25
N ASN A 13 -4.27 12.92 -2.18
CA ASN A 13 -3.30 13.32 -3.20
C ASN A 13 -2.54 12.08 -3.75
N MET A 14 -3.26 11.01 -4.06
CA MET A 14 -2.70 9.67 -4.34
C MET A 14 -1.71 9.55 -5.52
N ASN A 15 -1.52 10.61 -6.31
CA ASN A 15 -0.54 10.66 -7.40
C ASN A 15 0.80 11.30 -6.98
N GLU A 16 1.00 11.52 -5.68
CA GLU A 16 2.21 12.09 -5.12
C GLU A 16 2.83 11.16 -4.07
N LEU A 17 4.10 10.79 -4.29
CA LEU A 17 4.93 10.17 -3.28
C LEU A 17 6.04 11.15 -2.89
N TRP A 18 6.13 11.50 -1.61
CA TRP A 18 7.16 12.39 -1.12
C TRP A 18 8.29 11.58 -0.48
N ALA A 19 9.52 11.76 -0.96
CA ALA A 19 10.70 11.03 -0.49
C ALA A 19 11.79 12.00 -0.02
N HIS A 20 12.32 11.76 1.18
CA HIS A 20 13.51 12.43 1.70
C HIS A 20 14.60 11.38 1.94
N GLN A 21 15.82 11.67 1.52
CA GLN A 21 17.00 10.85 1.77
C GLN A 21 17.93 11.57 2.76
N ALA A 22 18.54 10.82 3.68
CA ALA A 22 19.50 11.37 4.64
C ALA A 22 20.65 12.08 3.90
N GLY A 23 21.00 13.28 4.38
CA GLY A 23 22.03 14.12 3.75
C GLY A 23 21.56 14.96 2.56
N GLN A 24 20.32 14.81 2.08
CA GLN A 24 19.74 15.66 1.03
C GLN A 24 18.92 16.83 1.60
N PRO A 25 18.91 18.00 0.93
CA PRO A 25 18.18 19.19 1.39
C PRO A 25 16.68 19.06 1.09
N GLY A 26 15.96 18.31 1.92
CA GLY A 26 14.49 18.27 1.94
C GLY A 26 13.84 17.18 1.08
N PHE A 27 12.51 17.18 1.08
CA PHE A 27 11.71 16.19 0.37
C PHE A 27 11.64 16.47 -1.14
N VAL A 28 11.67 15.41 -1.93
CA VAL A 28 11.40 15.39 -3.36
C VAL A 28 10.00 14.83 -3.59
N ARG A 29 9.22 15.53 -4.41
CA ARG A 29 7.90 15.07 -4.84
C ARG A 29 8.02 14.22 -6.10
N HIS A 30 7.67 12.95 -6.00
CA HIS A 30 7.59 12.02 -7.13
C HIS A 30 6.14 11.95 -7.61
N LEU A 31 5.89 12.45 -8.82
CA LEU A 31 4.60 12.32 -9.48
C LEU A 31 4.42 10.92 -10.06
N THR A 32 3.21 10.37 -9.94
CA THR A 32 2.83 9.11 -10.57
C THR A 32 2.93 9.18 -12.10
N GLY A 33 3.43 8.09 -12.69
CA GLY A 33 3.76 8.01 -14.10
C GLY A 33 4.21 6.60 -14.53
N PRO A 34 4.58 6.41 -15.81
CA PRO A 34 4.78 5.09 -16.42
C PRO A 34 5.97 4.29 -15.86
N ASP A 35 6.91 4.94 -15.16
CA ASP A 35 8.01 4.26 -14.47
C ASP A 35 7.59 3.60 -13.15
N GLN A 36 6.37 3.87 -12.68
CA GLN A 36 5.79 3.22 -11.50
C GLN A 36 4.99 1.98 -11.90
N PRO A 37 4.88 0.96 -11.02
CA PRO A 37 4.15 -0.27 -11.32
C PRO A 37 2.73 0.00 -11.83
N ASP A 38 2.32 -0.78 -12.83
CA ASP A 38 0.98 -0.82 -13.41
C ASP A 38 0.44 0.44 -14.09
N PHE A 39 0.99 1.63 -13.85
CA PHE A 39 0.49 2.88 -14.44
C PHE A 39 0.45 2.84 -15.97
N ALA A 40 1.50 2.29 -16.60
CA ALA A 40 1.63 2.23 -18.05
C ALA A 40 0.52 1.40 -18.74
N ALA A 41 -0.21 0.55 -18.01
CA ALA A 41 -1.37 -0.16 -18.54
C ALA A 41 -2.59 0.76 -18.76
N PHE A 42 -2.61 1.95 -18.13
CA PHE A 42 -3.72 2.90 -18.17
C PHE A 42 -3.38 4.16 -18.98
N CYS A 43 -2.17 4.68 -18.84
CA CYS A 43 -1.72 5.87 -19.55
C CYS A 43 -0.22 5.84 -19.85
N PRO A 44 0.23 6.18 -21.07
CA PRO A 44 1.66 6.21 -21.41
C PRO A 44 2.36 7.50 -20.96
N GLY A 45 1.62 8.56 -20.63
CA GLY A 45 2.18 9.88 -20.31
C GLY A 45 2.16 10.18 -18.81
N ALA A 46 3.31 10.58 -18.24
CA ALA A 46 3.40 11.03 -16.85
C ALA A 46 2.50 12.26 -16.59
N GLY A 47 2.00 12.39 -15.35
CA GLY A 47 1.21 13.55 -14.92
C GLY A 47 -0.29 13.49 -15.27
N HIS A 48 -0.76 12.43 -15.93
CA HIS A 48 -2.20 12.11 -15.97
C HIS A 48 -2.56 11.34 -14.71
N ASN A 49 -3.48 11.88 -13.91
CA ASN A 49 -3.80 11.28 -12.62
C ASN A 49 -4.40 9.88 -12.77
N PHE A 50 -3.82 8.94 -12.04
CA PHE A 50 -4.42 7.65 -11.74
C PHE A 50 -5.56 7.84 -10.73
N GLY A 51 -6.72 7.25 -10.97
CA GLY A 51 -7.89 7.38 -10.11
C GLY A 51 -8.05 6.23 -9.11
N PHE A 52 -9.00 6.40 -8.20
CA PHE A 52 -9.38 5.37 -7.23
C PHE A 52 -9.87 4.09 -7.91
N ASN A 53 -10.68 4.21 -8.97
CA ASN A 53 -11.29 3.05 -9.63
C ASN A 53 -10.26 2.19 -10.37
N GLU A 54 -9.19 2.80 -10.89
CA GLU A 54 -8.09 2.09 -11.53
C GLU A 54 -7.35 1.17 -10.54
N GLN A 55 -7.34 1.49 -9.24
CA GLN A 55 -6.83 0.57 -8.20
C GLN A 55 -7.62 -0.75 -8.18
N LYS A 56 -8.94 -0.69 -8.42
CA LYS A 56 -9.79 -1.89 -8.48
C LYS A 56 -9.64 -2.67 -9.78
N VAL A 57 -9.25 -2.01 -10.87
CA VAL A 57 -8.87 -2.71 -12.10
C VAL A 57 -7.60 -3.54 -11.87
N ILE A 58 -6.60 -2.97 -11.18
CA ILE A 58 -5.38 -3.67 -10.74
C ILE A 58 -5.73 -4.86 -9.84
N GLU A 59 -6.52 -4.65 -8.79
CA GLU A 59 -6.91 -5.71 -7.84
C GLU A 59 -7.67 -6.86 -8.53
N CYS A 60 -8.58 -6.54 -9.45
CA CYS A 60 -9.32 -7.53 -10.24
C CYS A 60 -8.39 -8.36 -11.13
N ARG A 61 -7.45 -7.70 -11.82
CA ARG A 61 -6.44 -8.38 -12.63
C ARG A 61 -5.57 -9.32 -11.78
N ASP A 62 -5.15 -8.89 -10.60
CA ASP A 62 -4.29 -9.68 -9.72
C ASP A 62 -5.05 -10.91 -9.17
N LEU A 63 -6.34 -10.76 -8.85
CA LEU A 63 -7.22 -11.89 -8.52
C LEU A 63 -7.38 -12.86 -9.71
N MET A 64 -7.62 -12.34 -10.93
CA MET A 64 -7.73 -13.18 -12.13
C MET A 64 -6.44 -13.98 -12.40
N ARG A 65 -5.27 -13.36 -12.21
CA ARG A 65 -3.97 -14.05 -12.31
C ARG A 65 -3.83 -15.16 -11.26
N ALA A 66 -4.29 -14.93 -10.04
CA ALA A 66 -4.27 -15.96 -9.00
C ALA A 66 -5.18 -17.14 -9.28
N ILE A 67 -6.37 -16.88 -9.84
CA ILE A 67 -7.30 -17.93 -10.31
C ILE A 67 -6.65 -18.77 -11.41
N ASP A 68 -5.87 -18.14 -12.30
CA ASP A 68 -5.11 -18.82 -13.36
C ASP A 68 -3.76 -19.41 -12.87
N CYS A 69 -3.56 -19.53 -11.55
CA CYS A 69 -2.34 -20.09 -10.95
C CYS A 69 -1.04 -19.35 -11.33
N GLN A 70 -1.11 -18.05 -11.68
CA GLN A 70 0.06 -17.23 -12.09
C GLN A 70 0.76 -16.53 -10.92
N GLY A 71 0.39 -16.85 -9.68
CA GLY A 71 0.93 -16.27 -8.44
C GLY A 71 -0.18 -16.00 -7.42
N PRO A 72 0.15 -15.80 -6.14
CA PRO A 72 -0.87 -15.51 -5.13
C PRO A 72 -1.41 -14.08 -5.29
N ALA A 73 -2.72 -13.92 -5.13
CA ALA A 73 -3.31 -12.61 -4.83
C ALA A 73 -3.13 -12.33 -3.33
N THR A 74 -2.86 -11.08 -2.97
CA THR A 74 -2.64 -10.67 -1.59
C THR A 74 -3.47 -9.43 -1.26
N PRO A 75 -4.04 -9.33 -0.05
CA PRO A 75 -4.08 -10.37 0.98
C PRO A 75 -5.08 -11.49 0.64
N ASP A 76 -4.73 -12.74 0.94
CA ASP A 76 -5.69 -13.85 1.00
C ASP A 76 -6.45 -13.89 2.35
N PHE A 77 -7.27 -14.91 2.59
CA PHE A 77 -8.03 -15.01 3.84
C PHE A 77 -7.18 -15.23 5.09
N ALA A 78 -6.06 -15.96 4.98
CA ALA A 78 -5.18 -16.18 6.12
C ALA A 78 -4.47 -14.87 6.50
N GLN A 79 -4.01 -14.12 5.50
CA GLN A 79 -3.42 -12.79 5.70
C GLN A 79 -4.48 -11.77 6.17
N GLY A 80 -5.70 -11.85 5.66
CA GLY A 80 -6.84 -11.05 6.12
C GLY A 80 -7.16 -11.29 7.60
N LEU A 81 -7.10 -12.54 8.06
CA LEU A 81 -7.29 -12.86 9.48
C LEU A 81 -6.23 -12.20 10.37
N GLU A 82 -4.97 -12.14 9.93
CA GLU A 82 -3.91 -11.45 10.68
C GLU A 82 -4.16 -9.93 10.78
N ILE A 83 -4.66 -9.31 9.70
CA ILE A 83 -5.06 -7.89 9.71
C ILE A 83 -6.21 -7.69 10.71
N GLU A 84 -7.24 -8.54 10.66
CA GLU A 84 -8.38 -8.48 11.58
C GLU A 84 -7.97 -8.66 13.04
N ARG A 85 -7.03 -9.56 13.33
CA ARG A 85 -6.47 -9.74 14.69
C ARG A 85 -5.87 -8.43 15.22
N VAL A 86 -5.14 -7.69 14.39
CA VAL A 86 -4.56 -6.38 14.78
C VAL A 86 -5.66 -5.36 15.05
N ILE A 87 -6.67 -5.26 14.18
CA ILE A 87 -7.80 -4.34 14.34
C ILE A 87 -8.55 -4.64 15.66
N HIS A 88 -8.82 -5.92 15.93
CA HIS A 88 -9.50 -6.34 17.16
C HIS A 88 -8.65 -6.11 18.41
N ALA A 89 -7.32 -6.32 18.33
CA ALA A 89 -6.40 -6.01 19.42
C ALA A 89 -6.39 -4.50 19.74
N MET A 90 -6.47 -3.63 18.73
CA MET A 90 -6.64 -2.19 18.94
C MET A 90 -7.97 -1.87 19.62
N ALA A 91 -9.06 -2.52 19.22
CA ALA A 91 -10.39 -2.29 19.80
C ALA A 91 -10.47 -2.69 21.29
N VAL A 92 -9.81 -3.78 21.68
CA VAL A 92 -9.79 -4.25 23.09
C VAL A 92 -8.65 -3.65 23.93
N SER A 93 -7.88 -2.74 23.35
CA SER A 93 -6.72 -2.11 23.99
C SER A 93 -7.09 -1.47 25.32
N ASP A 94 -8.26 -0.84 25.43
CA ASP A 94 -8.77 -0.26 26.69
C ASP A 94 -7.72 0.62 27.41
N GLY A 95 -6.97 1.40 26.63
CA GLY A 95 -5.91 2.28 27.14
C GLY A 95 -4.63 1.57 27.60
N ARG A 96 -4.51 0.25 27.43
CA ARG A 96 -3.31 -0.55 27.75
C ARG A 96 -2.72 -1.20 26.51
N ALA A 97 -1.41 -1.42 26.53
CA ALA A 97 -0.76 -2.18 25.47
C ALA A 97 -1.30 -3.62 25.42
N VAL A 98 -1.49 -4.14 24.21
CA VAL A 98 -1.92 -5.52 23.93
C VAL A 98 -0.80 -6.24 23.19
N THR A 99 -0.54 -7.49 23.56
CA THR A 99 0.48 -8.32 22.88
C THR A 99 -0.20 -9.26 21.89
N MET A 100 0.24 -9.24 20.62
CA MET A 100 -0.37 -10.07 19.56
C MET A 100 -0.33 -11.58 19.84
N LYS A 101 0.58 -12.07 20.68
CA LYS A 101 0.61 -13.47 21.15
C LYS A 101 -0.71 -13.91 21.79
N GLU A 102 -1.47 -12.98 22.36
CA GLU A 102 -2.76 -13.23 23.00
C GLU A 102 -3.87 -13.54 21.98
N PHE A 103 -3.64 -13.27 20.68
CA PHE A 103 -4.60 -13.42 19.58
C PHE A 103 -4.24 -14.55 18.60
N GLN A 104 -3.19 -15.31 18.88
CA GLN A 104 -2.70 -16.41 18.04
C GLN A 104 -3.31 -17.78 18.40
N GLY A 105 -4.49 -17.78 19.04
CA GLY A 105 -5.26 -19.00 19.33
C GLY A 105 -5.74 -19.75 18.11
#